data_AF-A0A9E1KDC9-F1
#
_entry.id   AF-A0A9E1KDC9-F1
#
_cell.length_a   1.000
_cell.length_b   1.000
_cell.length_c   1.000
_cell.angle_alpha   90.00
_cell.angle_beta   90.00
_cell.angle_gamma   90.00
#
_symmetry.space_group_name_H-M   'P 1'
#
loop_
_entity.id
_entity.type
_entity.pdbx_description
1 polymer ?
#
loop_
_entity_poly.entity_id
_entity_poly.type
_entity_poly.pdbx_seq_one_letter_code
_entity_poly.pdbx_strand_id
1 'polypeptide(L)' 'MKIDGRELTTDQQALIRRMAVQRVFDGESPTIVIRSYGLSDRAIYPWIRMAREKGLDALAPLPRTGN' A
#
# COMPACT_ATOMS: atom_id res chain seq x y z
N MET A 1 13.61 -10.66 -14.02
CA MET A 1 12.24 -11.10 -13.69
C MET A 1 11.27 -10.00 -14.09
N LYS A 2 10.42 -10.24 -15.09
CA LYS A 2 9.27 -9.39 -15.40
C LYS A 2 8.13 -9.87 -14.51
N ILE A 3 7.62 -9.02 -13.63
CA ILE A 3 6.46 -9.36 -12.82
C ILE A 3 5.26 -8.86 -13.62
N ASP A 4 4.60 -9.78 -14.31
CA ASP A 4 3.33 -9.52 -14.97
C ASP A 4 2.30 -9.06 -13.92
N GLY A 5 1.85 -7.81 -14.00
CA GLY A 5 0.93 -7.20 -13.03
C GLY A 5 -0.43 -7.90 -12.91
N ARG A 6 -0.73 -8.88 -13.77
CA ARG A 6 -1.93 -9.74 -13.70
C ARG A 6 -1.82 -10.87 -12.67
N GLU A 7 -0.60 -11.21 -12.24
CA GLU A 7 -0.33 -12.21 -11.20
C GLU A 7 0.23 -11.60 -9.91
N LEU A 8 0.20 -10.27 -9.76
CA LEU A 8 0.53 -9.66 -8.47
C LEU A 8 -0.55 -10.02 -7.47
N THR A 9 -0.29 -11.09 -6.72
CA THR A 9 -1.16 -11.61 -5.67
C THR A 9 -1.59 -10.45 -4.79
N THR A 10 -2.86 -10.40 -4.39
CA THR A 10 -3.40 -9.33 -3.53
C THR A 10 -2.54 -9.11 -2.29
N ASP A 11 -1.82 -10.14 -1.86
CA ASP A 11 -0.80 -10.10 -0.82
C ASP A 11 0.40 -9.19 -1.14
N GLN A 12 0.99 -9.29 -2.34
CA GLN A 12 2.11 -8.44 -2.77
C GLN A 12 1.71 -6.96 -2.86
N GLN A 13 0.51 -6.67 -3.37
CA GLN A 13 -0.02 -5.30 -3.41
C GLN A 13 -0.28 -4.75 -1.99
N ALA A 14 -0.79 -5.58 -1.09
CA ALA A 14 -0.98 -5.19 0.30
C ALA A 14 0.35 -4.97 1.05
N LEU A 15 1.36 -5.78 0.75
CA LEU A 15 2.71 -5.60 1.28
C LEU A 15 3.31 -4.25 0.83
N ILE A 16 3.25 -3.94 -0.46
CA ILE A 16 3.70 -2.64 -1.00
C ILE A 16 2.96 -1.48 -0.34
N ARG A 17 1.64 -1.61 -0.18
CA ARG A 17 0.78 -0.62 0.47
C ARG A 17 1.17 -0.36 1.93
N ARG A 18 1.43 -1.43 2.69
CA ARG A 18 1.92 -1.32 4.08
C ARG A 18 3.30 -0.68 4.15
N MET A 19 4.24 -1.12 3.31
CA MET A 19 5.60 -0.54 3.29
C MET A 19 5.59 0.94 2.90
N ALA A 20 4.77 1.33 1.93
CA ALA A 20 4.62 2.72 1.51
C ALA A 20 4.07 3.58 2.65
N VAL A 21 2.99 3.15 3.30
CA VAL A 21 2.42 3.90 4.42
C VAL A 21 3.36 3.92 5.63
N GLN A 22 4.01 2.81 5.96
CA GLN A 22 4.99 2.75 7.05
C GLN A 22 6.12 3.76 6.87
N ARG A 23 6.65 3.94 5.65
CA ARG A 23 7.64 4.99 5.36
C ARG A 23 7.09 6.39 5.60
N VAL A 24 5.83 6.66 5.22
CA VAL A 24 5.21 7.95 5.51
C VAL A 24 5.06 8.19 7.01
N PHE A 25 4.74 7.16 7.78
CA PHE A 25 4.68 7.23 9.24
C PHE A 25 6.06 7.42 9.89
N ASP A 26 7.12 6.90 9.27
CA ASP A 26 8.51 7.10 9.69
C ASP A 26 8.98 8.56 9.48
N GLY A 27 8.24 9.35 8.72
CA GLY A 27 8.52 10.77 8.46
C GLY A 27 8.91 11.08 7.02
N GLU A 28 8.94 10.08 6.13
CA GLU A 28 9.16 10.32 4.70
C GLU A 28 7.98 11.08 4.07
N SER A 29 8.30 11.97 3.14
CA SER A 29 7.25 12.67 2.37
C SER A 29 6.52 11.68 1.45
N PRO A 30 5.17 11.71 1.39
CA PRO A 30 4.38 10.84 0.51
C PRO A 30 4.85 10.89 -0.95
N THR A 31 5.28 12.07 -1.42
CA THR A 31 5.79 12.30 -2.77
C THR A 31 7.05 11.51 -3.09
N ILE A 32 7.94 11.33 -2.11
CA ILE A 32 9.18 10.54 -2.26
C ILE A 32 8.83 9.06 -2.31
N VAL A 33 7.93 8.61 -1.43
CA VAL A 33 7.42 7.24 -1.40
C VAL A 33 6.73 6.88 -2.72
N ILE A 34 5.82 7.74 -3.21
CA ILE A 34 5.15 7.60 -4.51
C ILE A 34 6.17 7.38 -5.63
N ARG A 35 7.19 8.23 -5.72
CA ARG A 35 8.26 8.11 -6.72
C ARG A 35 9.09 6.83 -6.55
N SER A 36 9.39 6.43 -5.33
CA SER A 36 10.19 5.25 -5.02
C SER A 36 9.49 3.94 -5.38
N TYR A 37 8.15 3.89 -5.25
CA TYR A 37 7.34 2.70 -5.54
C TYR A 37 6.58 2.76 -6.87
N GLY A 38 6.65 3.88 -7.60
CA GLY A 38 5.88 4.10 -8.83
C GLY A 38 4.36 4.15 -8.60
N LEU A 39 3.94 4.58 -7.41
CA LEU A 39 2.52 4.68 -7.04
C LEU A 39 1.93 5.99 -7.56
N SER A 40 0.60 6.11 -7.54
CA SER A 40 -0.09 7.38 -7.79
C SER A 40 -0.43 8.08 -6.46
N ASP A 41 -0.47 9.41 -6.47
CA ASP A 41 -0.86 10.23 -5.31
C ASP A 41 -2.25 9.84 -4.78
N ARG A 42 -3.20 9.61 -5.70
CA ARG A 42 -4.55 9.15 -5.41
C ARG A 42 -4.61 7.82 -4.67
N ALA A 43 -3.56 7.00 -4.77
CA ALA A 43 -3.48 5.74 -4.04
C ALA A 43 -2.98 5.97 -2.60
N ILE A 44 -1.94 6.77 -2.38
CA ILE A 44 -1.29 6.83 -1.06
C ILE A 44 -2.12 7.58 -0.01
N TYR A 45 -2.78 8.68 -0.37
CA TYR A 45 -3.57 9.48 0.59
C TYR A 45 -4.71 8.70 1.26
N PRO A 46 -5.55 7.95 0.55
CA PRO A 46 -6.56 7.12 1.21
C PRO A 46 -5.95 6.01 2.06
N TRP A 47 -4.73 5.54 1.76
CA TRP A 47 -4.05 4.52 2.55
C TRP A 47 -3.53 5.08 3.87
N ILE A 48 -2.91 6.27 3.83
CA ILE A 48 -2.49 6.99 5.04
C ILE A 48 -3.70 7.27 5.93
N ARG A 49 -4.79 7.77 5.34
CA ARG A 49 -6.03 8.05 6.07
C ARG A 49 -6.58 6.78 6.74
N MET A 50 -6.66 5.68 6.00
CA MET A 50 -7.13 4.39 6.52
C MET A 50 -6.23 3.86 7.64
N ALA A 51 -4.91 3.95 7.49
CA ALA A 51 -3.97 3.54 8.54
C ALA A 51 -4.03 4.42 9.78
N ARG A 52 -4.33 5.71 9.62
CA ARG A 52 -4.54 6.63 10.75
C ARG A 52 -5.84 6.32 11.50
N GLU A 53 -6.91 5.96 10.80
CA GLU A 53 -8.22 5.67 11.40
C GLU A 53 -8.33 4.26 11.97
N LYS A 54 -7.70 3.26 11.33
CA LYS A 54 -7.87 1.83 11.65
C LYS A 54 -6.57 1.06 11.91
N GLY A 55 -5.41 1.71 11.83
CA GLY A 55 -4.10 1.07 11.96
C GLY A 55 -3.58 0.45 10.64
N LEU A 56 -2.29 0.12 10.60
CA LEU A 56 -1.62 -0.51 9.45
C LEU A 56 -2.23 -1.86 9.06
N ASP A 57 -2.89 -2.55 9.99
CA ASP A 57 -3.63 -3.78 9.74
C ASP A 57 -4.85 -3.58 8.81
N ALA A 58 -5.40 -2.37 8.72
CA ALA A 58 -6.47 -2.07 7.77
C ALA A 58 -5.98 -2.02 6.30
N LEU A 59 -4.67 -1.95 6.09
CA LEU A 59 -4.03 -2.05 4.78
C LEU A 59 -3.70 -3.49 4.39
N ALA A 60 -4.02 -4.46 5.26
CA ALA A 60 -3.98 -5.88 4.92
C ALA A 60 -4.77 -6.16 3.63
N PRO A 61 -4.43 -7.22 2.90
CA PRO A 61 -5.36 -7.73 1.90
C PRO A 61 -6.66 -8.05 2.67
N LEU A 62 -7.80 -7.47 2.27
CA LEU A 62 -9.08 -7.97 2.79
C LEU A 62 -9.05 -9.48 2.56
N PRO A 63 -9.38 -10.31 3.57
CA PRO A 63 -9.56 -11.72 3.31
C PRO A 63 -10.50 -11.80 2.12
N ARG A 64 -10.06 -12.45 1.04
CA ARG A 64 -10.98 -12.87 -0.01
C ARG A 64 -11.99 -13.73 0.73
N THR A 65 -13.16 -13.18 1.08
CA THR A 65 -14.31 -13.97 1.45
C THR A 65 -14.66 -14.76 0.20
N GLY A 66 -13.98 -15.90 0.05
CA GLY A 66 -14.34 -16.92 -0.91
C GLY A 66 -15.74 -17.38 -0.55
N ASN A 67 -16.65 -17.24 -1.51
CA ASN A 67 -17.89 -18.01 -1.53
C ASN A 67 -17.58 -19.42 -2.03
#